data_AF-A0A183E317-F1
#
_entry.id   AF-A0A183E317-F1
#
_cell.length_a   1.000
_cell.length_b   1.000
_cell.length_c   1.000
_cell.angle_alpha   90.00
_cell.angle_beta   90.00
_cell.angle_gamma   90.00
#
_symmetry.space_group_name_H-M   'P 1'
#
loop_
_entity.id
_entity.type
_entity.pdbx_description
1 polymer ?
#
loop_
_entity_poly.entity_id
_entity_poly.type
_entity_poly.pdbx_seq_one_letter_code
_entity_poly.pdbx_strand_id
1 'polypeptide(L)'
;MTTFADFLDRASLINGIITVPSKDTTDLRKMLGIFITEILTKAAAERDGAKIAVSVAPLLAELEDIDWSKVRIFVADERMVPINDIESNTGAYINTLPETFSKSFFHYGPIDNGMFLLCV
;
A
#
# COMPACT_ATOMS: atom_id res chain seq x y z
N MET A 1 3.65 15.83 -16.25
CA MET A 1 3.28 14.98 -15.11
C MET A 1 2.63 13.72 -15.69
N THR A 2 2.99 12.51 -15.26
CA THR A 2 2.34 11.28 -15.76
C THR A 2 1.01 11.08 -15.02
N THR A 3 -0.03 10.73 -15.75
CA THR A 3 -1.43 10.72 -15.30
C THR A 3 -2.02 9.31 -15.38
N PHE A 4 -3.23 9.13 -14.83
CA PHE A 4 -3.96 7.87 -15.01
C PHE A 4 -4.34 7.61 -16.47
N ALA A 5 -4.53 8.64 -17.29
CA ALA A 5 -4.72 8.47 -18.74
C ALA A 5 -3.47 7.86 -19.40
N ASP A 6 -2.27 8.31 -19.03
CA ASP A 6 -1.02 7.71 -19.51
C ASP A 6 -0.88 6.24 -19.06
N PHE A 7 -1.45 5.88 -17.90
CA PHE A 7 -1.54 4.49 -17.47
C PHE A 7 -2.43 3.66 -18.41
N LEU A 8 -3.62 4.16 -18.71
CA LEU A 8 -4.59 3.47 -19.58
C LEU A 8 -4.09 3.33 -21.02
N ASP A 9 -3.41 4.33 -21.57
CA ASP A 9 -2.84 4.30 -22.92
C ASP A 9 -1.79 3.19 -23.09
N ARG A 10 -1.14 2.79 -22.00
CA ARG A 10 -0.15 1.71 -21.98
C ARG A 10 -0.75 0.36 -21.63
N ALA A 11 -1.96 0.33 -21.09
CA ALA A 11 -2.61 -0.88 -20.63
C ALA A 11 -3.13 -1.71 -21.81
N SER A 12 -2.90 -3.02 -21.76
CA SER A 12 -3.40 -3.98 -22.74
C SER A 12 -4.21 -5.07 -22.04
N LEU A 13 -5.42 -5.34 -22.52
CA LEU A 13 -6.26 -6.43 -22.03
C LEU A 13 -5.98 -7.71 -22.83
N ILE A 14 -5.37 -8.70 -22.19
CA ILE A 14 -5.02 -9.98 -22.81
C ILE A 14 -5.64 -11.09 -21.96
N ASN A 15 -6.60 -11.83 -22.51
CA ASN A 15 -7.29 -12.92 -21.81
C ASN A 15 -7.86 -12.53 -20.43
N GLY A 16 -8.41 -11.31 -20.32
CA GLY A 16 -8.94 -10.80 -19.05
C GLY A 16 -7.89 -10.24 -18.08
N ILE A 17 -6.60 -10.26 -18.45
CA ILE A 17 -5.50 -9.72 -17.66
C ILE A 17 -5.10 -8.35 -18.22
N ILE A 18 -5.04 -7.35 -17.35
CA ILE A 18 -4.49 -6.04 -17.70
C ILE A 18 -2.97 -6.12 -17.57
N THR A 19 -2.27 -5.96 -18.69
CA THR A 19 -0.81 -5.88 -18.73
C THR A 19 -0.39 -4.46 -19.01
N VAL A 20 0.56 -3.93 -18.24
CA VAL A 20 1.13 -2.60 -18.46
C VAL A 20 2.64 -2.75 -18.58
N PRO A 21 3.23 -2.53 -19.77
CA PRO A 21 4.68 -2.66 -19.94
C PRO A 21 5.38 -1.51 -19.23
N SER A 22 6.46 -1.77 -18.50
CA SER A 22 7.34 -0.77 -17.90
C SER A 22 8.74 -0.79 -18.53
N LYS A 23 9.40 0.37 -18.60
CA LYS A 23 10.74 0.48 -19.19
C LYS A 23 11.84 0.03 -18.23
N ASP A 24 11.66 0.34 -16.95
CA ASP A 24 12.58 0.04 -15.86
C ASP A 24 11.81 0.05 -14.52
N THR A 25 12.53 -0.17 -13.41
CA THR A 25 11.94 -0.20 -12.06
C THR A 25 11.36 1.15 -11.62
N THR A 26 11.94 2.26 -12.06
CA THR A 26 11.47 3.61 -11.70
C THR A 26 10.13 3.89 -12.38
N ASP A 27 10.03 3.57 -13.67
CA ASP A 27 8.79 3.66 -14.44
C ASP A 27 7.73 2.69 -13.89
N LEU A 28 8.10 1.47 -13.49
CA LEU A 28 7.20 0.53 -12.83
C LEU A 28 6.61 1.11 -11.53
N ARG A 29 7.47 1.61 -10.62
CA ARG A 29 7.02 2.22 -9.34
C ARG A 29 6.07 3.38 -9.58
N LYS A 30 6.40 4.25 -10.55
CA LYS A 30 5.56 5.38 -10.93
C LYS A 30 4.19 4.94 -11.43
N MET A 31 4.15 3.97 -12.36
CA MET A 31 2.90 3.48 -12.94
C MET A 31 2.03 2.78 -11.90
N LEU A 32 2.65 2.01 -11.01
CA LEU A 32 1.95 1.35 -9.91
C LEU A 32 1.41 2.36 -8.90
N GLY A 33 2.17 3.41 -8.59
CA GLY A 33 1.71 4.48 -7.71
C GLY A 33 0.50 5.22 -8.26
N ILE A 34 0.53 5.62 -9.54
CA ILE A 34 -0.62 6.22 -10.22
C ILE A 34 -1.87 5.33 -10.13
N PHE A 35 -1.70 4.04 -10.39
CA PHE A 35 -2.80 3.08 -10.35
C PHE A 35 -3.39 2.91 -8.93
N ILE A 36 -2.54 2.77 -7.92
CA ILE A 36 -2.97 2.63 -6.53
C ILE A 36 -3.67 3.90 -6.05
N THR A 37 -3.11 5.09 -6.31
CA THR A 37 -3.73 6.37 -5.93
C THR A 37 -5.11 6.54 -6.54
N GLU A 38 -5.27 6.24 -7.84
CA GLU A 38 -6.57 6.34 -8.50
C GLU A 38 -7.61 5.39 -7.87
N ILE A 39 -7.25 4.12 -7.67
CA ILE A 39 -8.18 3.12 -7.13
C ILE A 39 -8.55 3.42 -5.69
N LEU A 40 -7.59 3.80 -4.85
CA LEU A 40 -7.86 4.11 -3.44
C LEU A 40 -8.72 5.37 -3.31
N THR A 41 -8.40 6.43 -4.07
CA THR A 41 -9.18 7.68 -4.07
C THR A 41 -10.61 7.42 -4.54
N LYS A 42 -10.78 6.69 -5.64
CA LYS A 42 -12.10 6.33 -6.15
C LYS A 42 -12.88 5.46 -5.17
N ALA A 43 -12.25 4.45 -4.58
CA ALA A 43 -12.90 3.59 -3.59
C ALA A 43 -13.33 4.37 -2.34
N ALA A 44 -12.47 5.25 -1.83
CA ALA A 44 -12.75 6.11 -0.68
C ALA A 44 -13.91 7.08 -0.96
N ALA A 45 -14.00 7.62 -2.18
CA ALA A 45 -15.11 8.49 -2.59
C ALA A 45 -16.44 7.73 -2.75
N GLU A 46 -16.41 6.52 -3.32
CA GLU A 46 -17.61 5.72 -3.60
C GLU A 46 -18.20 5.04 -2.37
N ARG A 47 -17.36 4.63 -1.41
CA ARG A 47 -17.73 3.72 -0.31
C ARG A 47 -17.45 4.29 1.08
N ASP A 48 -17.08 5.57 1.16
CA ASP A 48 -16.58 6.23 2.36
C ASP A 48 -15.39 5.50 3.03
N GLY A 49 -14.61 4.79 2.21
CA GLY A 49 -13.40 4.10 2.66
C GLY A 49 -12.82 3.17 1.61
N ALA A 50 -11.52 2.89 1.74
CA ALA A 50 -10.79 1.96 0.91
C ALA A 50 -10.02 0.95 1.76
N LYS A 51 -9.81 -0.26 1.22
CA LYS A 51 -9.08 -1.34 1.89
C LYS A 51 -8.02 -1.87 0.94
N ILE A 52 -6.80 -2.06 1.43
CA ILE A 52 -5.69 -2.59 0.64
C ILE A 52 -4.89 -3.58 1.48
N ALA A 53 -4.53 -4.71 0.87
CA ALA A 53 -3.54 -5.63 1.43
C ALA A 53 -2.18 -5.39 0.76
N VAL A 54 -1.12 -5.25 1.55
CA VAL A 54 0.23 -4.95 1.06
C VAL A 54 1.25 -5.92 1.60
N SER A 55 2.23 -6.27 0.75
CA SER A 55 3.38 -7.09 1.13
C SER A 55 4.67 -6.28 1.29
N VAL A 56 4.69 -5.01 0.86
CA VAL A 56 5.88 -4.15 0.90
C VAL A 56 5.55 -2.70 1.28
N ALA A 57 6.35 -2.13 2.18
CA ALA A 57 6.22 -0.75 2.69
C ALA A 57 6.69 0.36 1.73
N PRO A 58 7.83 0.25 1.01
CA PRO A 58 8.45 1.42 0.39
C PRO A 58 7.59 2.15 -0.64
N LEU A 59 6.79 1.42 -1.42
CA LEU A 59 5.95 2.03 -2.44
C LEU A 59 4.88 2.95 -1.84
N LEU A 60 4.31 2.57 -0.69
CA LEU A 60 3.25 3.36 -0.05
C LEU A 60 3.78 4.72 0.42
N ALA A 61 5.04 4.79 0.86
CA ALA A 61 5.66 6.05 1.29
C ALA A 61 5.83 7.06 0.14
N GLU A 62 5.84 6.59 -1.12
CA GLU A 62 5.96 7.42 -2.31
C GLU A 62 4.61 7.93 -2.84
N LEU A 63 3.48 7.51 -2.24
CA LEU A 63 2.14 7.89 -2.72
C LEU A 63 1.69 9.22 -2.09
N GLU A 64 1.48 10.21 -2.96
CA GLU A 64 0.94 11.52 -2.61
C GLU A 64 -0.58 11.57 -2.86
N ASP A 65 -1.24 12.59 -2.30
CA ASP A 65 -2.66 12.93 -2.55
C ASP A 65 -3.70 11.87 -2.12
N ILE A 66 -3.36 11.01 -1.16
CA ILE A 66 -4.31 10.04 -0.57
C ILE A 66 -4.73 10.49 0.82
N ASP A 67 -6.03 10.51 1.08
CA ASP A 67 -6.58 10.64 2.44
C ASP A 67 -6.46 9.30 3.19
N TRP A 68 -5.30 9.10 3.82
CA TRP A 68 -5.00 7.90 4.60
C TRP A 68 -5.98 7.65 5.75
N SER A 69 -6.71 8.65 6.24
CA SER A 69 -7.74 8.43 7.27
C SER A 69 -8.92 7.59 6.77
N LYS A 70 -9.14 7.54 5.45
CA LYS A 70 -10.16 6.73 4.77
C LYS A 70 -9.63 5.41 4.24
N VAL A 71 -8.34 5.15 4.31
CA VAL A 71 -7.74 3.89 3.87
C VAL A 71 -7.52 2.98 5.07
N ARG A 72 -7.72 1.67 4.88
CA ARG A 72 -7.32 0.63 5.84
C ARG A 72 -6.33 -0.31 5.17
N ILE A 73 -5.20 -0.49 5.83
CA ILE A 73 -4.08 -1.28 5.33
C ILE A 73 -4.02 -2.58 6.12
N PHE A 74 -3.94 -3.69 5.40
CA PHE A 74 -3.73 -5.03 5.90
C PHE A 74 -2.37 -5.50 5.41
N VAL A 75 -1.56 -6.10 6.28
CA VAL A 75 -0.31 -6.72 5.82
C VAL A 75 -0.64 -8.13 5.33
N ALA A 76 -0.15 -8.48 4.13
CA ALA A 76 -0.45 -9.76 3.51
C ALA A 76 0.19 -10.96 4.25
N ASP A 77 1.36 -10.75 4.85
CA ASP A 77 2.10 -11.72 5.66
C ASP A 77 2.86 -11.02 6.80
N GLU A 78 3.04 -11.70 7.93
CA GLU A 78 3.86 -11.19 9.04
C GLU A 78 4.69 -12.32 9.66
N ARG A 79 5.88 -11.97 10.14
CA ARG A 79 6.81 -12.87 10.81
C ARG A 79 6.55 -12.75 12.30
N MET A 80 6.43 -13.88 12.98
CA MET A 80 6.21 -13.93 14.43
C MET A 80 7.52 -13.66 15.18
N VAL A 81 8.02 -12.43 15.07
CA VAL A 81 9.26 -11.93 15.66
C VAL A 81 8.99 -10.58 16.36
N PRO A 82 9.89 -10.09 17.24
CA PRO A 82 9.76 -8.77 17.84
C PRO A 82 9.64 -7.66 16.79
N ILE A 83 8.90 -6.58 17.10
CA ILE A 83 8.63 -5.50 16.12
C ILE A 83 9.89 -4.76 15.65
N ASN A 84 10.94 -4.74 16.46
CA ASN A 84 12.22 -4.12 16.14
C ASN A 84 13.17 -5.06 15.39
N ASP A 85 12.74 -6.30 15.13
CA ASP A 85 13.48 -7.24 14.30
C ASP A 85 13.47 -6.79 12.82
N ILE A 86 14.58 -7.01 12.13
CA ILE A 86 14.73 -6.67 10.71
C ILE A 86 13.80 -7.48 9.80
N GLU A 87 13.34 -8.65 10.26
CA GLU A 87 12.42 -9.51 9.52
C GLU A 87 10.94 -9.14 9.74
N SER A 88 10.64 -8.24 10.70
CA SER A 88 9.28 -7.77 10.96
C SER A 88 8.81 -6.86 9.83
N ASN A 89 7.76 -7.29 9.12
CA ASN A 89 7.12 -6.45 8.11
C ASN A 89 6.50 -5.21 8.77
N THR A 90 5.78 -5.41 9.88
CA THR A 90 5.19 -4.38 10.74
C THR A 90 6.23 -3.35 11.18
N GLY A 91 7.40 -3.80 11.66
CA GLY A 91 8.51 -2.93 12.00
C GLY A 91 8.97 -2.07 10.82
N ALA A 92 9.11 -2.69 9.64
CA ALA A 92 9.47 -1.97 8.42
C ALA A 92 8.44 -0.92 8.01
N TYR A 93 7.14 -1.21 8.12
CA TYR A 93 6.07 -0.24 7.84
C TYR A 93 6.14 0.97 8.77
N ILE A 94 6.26 0.76 10.08
CA ILE A 94 6.33 1.85 11.07
C ILE A 94 7.53 2.76 10.85
N ASN A 95 8.67 2.19 10.46
CA ASN A 95 9.90 2.95 10.24
C ASN A 95 9.96 3.67 8.88
N THR A 96 9.19 3.20 7.89
CA THR A 96 9.26 3.73 6.51
C THR A 96 8.10 4.66 6.18
N LEU A 97 6.90 4.40 6.73
CA LEU A 97 5.71 5.15 6.36
C LEU A 97 5.59 6.45 7.18
N PRO A 98 5.12 7.54 6.57
CA PRO A 98 4.79 8.76 7.29
C PRO A 98 3.76 8.52 8.40
N GLU A 99 3.80 9.35 9.47
CA GLU A 99 2.89 9.25 10.61
C GLU A 99 1.40 9.32 10.22
N THR A 100 1.08 9.93 9.08
CA THR A 100 -0.28 9.98 8.51
C THR A 100 -0.90 8.60 8.29
N PHE A 101 -0.09 7.56 8.11
CA PHE A 101 -0.53 6.17 7.95
C PHE A 101 -0.92 5.48 9.26
N SER A 102 -0.55 6.02 10.42
CA SER A 102 -0.81 5.40 11.72
C SER A 102 -2.30 5.06 11.93
N LYS A 103 -3.21 5.88 11.38
CA LYS A 103 -4.66 5.69 11.45
C LYS A 103 -5.20 4.63 10.47
N SER A 104 -4.41 4.27 9.46
CA SER A 104 -4.76 3.27 8.46
C SER A 104 -4.57 1.85 8.97
N PHE A 105 -3.79 1.70 10.03
CA PHE A 105 -3.42 0.43 10.62
C PHE A 105 -4.31 0.09 11.81
N PHE A 106 -4.79 -1.15 11.84
CA PHE A 106 -5.44 -1.69 13.03
C PHE A 106 -4.42 -2.45 13.87
N HIS A 107 -4.42 -2.17 15.17
CA HIS A 107 -3.60 -2.90 16.13
C HIS A 107 -4.36 -4.15 16.59
N TYR A 108 -3.82 -5.34 16.28
CA TYR A 108 -4.35 -6.61 16.77
C TYR A 108 -3.26 -7.42 17.47
N GLY A 109 -3.61 -8.08 18.58
CA GLY A 109 -2.70 -8.95 19.36
C GLY A 109 -2.42 -8.46 20.79
N PRO A 110 -1.79 -9.30 21.65
CA PRO A 110 -1.42 -8.89 23.00
C PRO A 110 -0.40 -7.75 22.96
N ILE A 111 -0.73 -6.64 23.62
CA ILE A 111 0.09 -5.42 23.73
C ILE A 111 1.35 -5.68 24.59
N ASP A 112 1.35 -6.76 25.38
CA ASP A 112 2.47 -7.15 26.24
C ASP A 112 3.34 -8.22 25.56
N ASN A 113 4.65 -7.93 25.50
CA ASN A 113 5.78 -8.65 24.86
C ASN A 113 6.38 -8.02 23.58
N GLY A 114 5.96 -6.82 23.17
CA GLY A 114 6.62 -6.11 22.05
C GLY A 114 6.42 -6.76 20.67
N MET A 115 5.46 -7.67 20.55
CA MET A 115 4.97 -8.23 19.31
C MET A 115 3.67 -7.52 18.92
N PHE A 116 3.71 -6.74 17.85
CA PHE A 116 2.54 -6.10 17.27
C PHE A 116 2.24 -6.76 15.94
N LEU A 117 0.98 -7.16 15.72
CA LEU A 117 0.51 -7.58 14.41
C LEU A 117 -0.30 -6.44 13.79
N LEU A 118 0.21 -5.92 12.68
CA LEU A 118 -0.58 -5.16 11.71
C LEU A 118 -1.28 -6.13 10.75
N CYS A 119 -2.06 -7.07 11.27
CA CYS A 119 -2.81 -8.03 10.46
C CYS A 119 -4.28 -8.06 10.87
N VAL A 120 -5.16 -8.07 9.86
CA VAL A 120 -6.47 -8.72 9.95
C VAL A 120 -6.59 -9.66 8.76
#